data_AF-A0A2E7PI04-F1
#
_entry.id   AF-A0A2E7PI04-F1
#
_cell.length_a   1.000
_cell.length_b   1.000
_cell.length_c   1.000
_cell.angle_alpha   90.00
_cell.angle_beta   90.00
_cell.angle_gamma   90.00
#
_symmetry.space_group_name_H-M   'P 1'
#
loop_
_entity.id
_entity.type
_entity.pdbx_description
1 polymer ?
#
loop_
_entity_poly.entity_id
_entity_poly.type
_entity_poly.pdbx_seq_one_letter_code
_entity_poly.pdbx_strand_id
1 'polypeptide(L)'
;MNDTDVDQQEPSMEEILASIRRIISEDGDEDSEAKAVAAISDGEDTPVEPLNDDVKEPIEILDDDVDGDILELTDVIDDDEPEPRPEHEPKLEGEIELVDDKLLSDEVEEVSVAAMSELTTVLAANAAVGDGDQTLEQLLKDVLRPILKQWLDDNLPKIVDRIVREEVERIAQRAK
;
A
#
# COMPACT_ATOMS: atom_id res chain seq x y z
N MET A 1 6.68 -14.43 -43.19
CA MET A 1 5.32 -14.17 -43.71
C MET A 1 4.35 -14.81 -42.74
N ASN A 2 3.76 -13.94 -41.89
CA ASN A 2 2.57 -14.07 -41.06
C ASN A 2 2.32 -15.34 -40.24
N ASP A 3 1.76 -15.29 -39.06
CA ASP A 3 1.60 -14.34 -37.94
C ASP A 3 0.90 -15.19 -36.87
N THR A 4 1.07 -14.81 -35.61
CA THR A 4 0.36 -15.27 -34.41
C THR A 4 -1.09 -15.76 -34.61
N ASP A 5 -1.39 -16.99 -34.19
CA ASP A 5 -2.73 -17.42 -33.76
C ASP A 5 -2.61 -18.59 -32.77
N VAL A 6 -1.97 -18.32 -31.64
CA VAL A 6 -2.41 -18.94 -30.40
C VAL A 6 -3.59 -18.07 -29.99
N ASP A 7 -4.76 -18.39 -30.51
CA ASP A 7 -6.03 -17.95 -29.94
C ASP A 7 -5.93 -18.28 -28.46
N GLN A 8 -5.62 -17.25 -27.69
CA GLN A 8 -5.98 -17.16 -26.29
C GLN A 8 -7.47 -17.44 -26.30
N GLN A 9 -7.83 -18.68 -25.98
CA GLN A 9 -9.19 -19.07 -25.73
C GLN A 9 -9.61 -18.24 -24.51
N GLU A 10 -10.03 -16.99 -24.76
CA GLU A 10 -10.69 -16.18 -23.77
C GLU A 10 -11.86 -17.04 -23.29
N PRO A 11 -11.86 -17.43 -22.01
CA PRO A 11 -12.85 -18.37 -21.50
C PRO A 11 -14.24 -17.83 -21.84
N SER A 12 -15.11 -18.72 -22.33
CA SER A 12 -16.45 -18.31 -22.71
C SER A 12 -17.13 -17.65 -21.50
N MET A 13 -17.93 -16.62 -21.72
CA MET A 13 -18.67 -15.90 -20.67
C MET A 13 -19.36 -16.85 -19.69
N GLU A 14 -19.87 -17.98 -20.17
CA GLU A 14 -20.52 -19.01 -19.36
C GLU A 14 -19.56 -19.77 -18.43
N GLU A 15 -18.31 -19.97 -18.83
CA GLU A 15 -17.25 -20.58 -18.02
C GLU A 15 -16.77 -19.63 -16.92
N ILE A 16 -16.63 -18.34 -17.25
CA ILE A 16 -16.31 -17.30 -16.26
C ILE A 16 -17.41 -17.24 -15.20
N LEU A 17 -18.68 -17.22 -15.61
CA LEU A 17 -19.83 -17.20 -14.70
C LEU A 17 -19.97 -18.51 -13.91
N ALA A 18 -19.63 -19.66 -14.49
CA ALA A 18 -19.61 -20.94 -13.80
C ALA A 18 -18.48 -21.02 -12.75
N SER A 19 -17.30 -20.47 -13.05
CA SER A 19 -16.15 -20.42 -12.14
C SER A 19 -16.44 -19.53 -10.92
N ILE A 20 -16.99 -18.33 -11.15
CA ILE A 20 -17.41 -17.44 -10.05
C ILE A 20 -18.51 -18.08 -9.21
N ARG A 21 -19.53 -18.70 -9.84
CA ARG A 21 -20.59 -19.41 -9.10
C ARG A 21 -20.03 -20.55 -8.26
N ARG A 22 -19.05 -21.30 -8.76
CA ARG A 22 -18.39 -22.37 -8.02
C ARG A 22 -17.62 -21.84 -6.83
N ILE A 23 -16.81 -20.79 -7.01
CA ILE A 23 -16.04 -20.18 -5.92
C ILE A 23 -16.97 -19.69 -4.82
N ILE A 24 -18.07 -18.99 -5.14
CA ILE A 24 -19.01 -18.48 -4.14
C ILE A 24 -19.82 -19.60 -3.47
N SER A 25 -20.14 -20.69 -4.19
CA SER A 25 -20.85 -21.83 -3.61
C SER A 25 -19.92 -22.72 -2.76
N GLU A 26 -18.62 -22.67 -3.02
CA GLU A 26 -17.58 -23.40 -2.28
C GLU A 26 -17.08 -22.59 -1.06
N ASP A 27 -17.22 -21.26 -1.09
CA ASP A 27 -16.81 -20.31 -0.03
C ASP A 27 -18.00 -19.77 0.81
N GLY A 28 -19.24 -20.14 0.48
CA GLY A 28 -20.47 -19.59 1.08
C GLY A 28 -21.12 -20.42 2.19
N ASP A 29 -20.53 -21.55 2.58
CA ASP A 29 -21.06 -22.45 3.63
C ASP A 29 -20.24 -22.40 4.95
N GLU A 30 -19.56 -21.28 5.22
CA GLU A 30 -18.97 -20.99 6.54
C GLU A 30 -19.71 -19.86 7.26
N ASP A 31 -21.03 -20.02 7.41
CA ASP A 31 -21.84 -19.36 8.43
C ASP A 31 -22.50 -20.44 9.31
N SER A 32 -21.68 -21.18 10.08
CA SER A 32 -22.19 -22.10 11.10
C SER A 32 -21.24 -22.34 12.27
N GLU A 33 -20.80 -21.27 12.96
CA GLU A 33 -20.38 -21.37 14.36
C GLU A 33 -20.96 -20.22 15.23
N ALA A 34 -22.24 -19.91 15.04
CA ALA A 34 -23.04 -19.18 16.04
C ALA A 34 -23.80 -20.17 16.96
N LYS A 35 -23.11 -21.11 17.63
CA LYS A 35 -23.73 -21.94 18.67
C LYS A 35 -22.76 -22.61 19.64
N ALA A 36 -21.84 -21.85 20.25
CA ALA A 36 -21.02 -22.36 21.34
C ALA A 36 -20.68 -21.30 22.41
N VAL A 37 -21.68 -20.57 22.93
CA VAL A 37 -21.55 -19.81 24.19
C VAL A 37 -22.91 -19.71 24.87
N ALA A 38 -23.49 -20.87 25.18
CA ALA A 38 -24.66 -21.01 26.05
C ALA A 38 -24.32 -22.02 27.16
N ALA A 39 -23.42 -21.64 28.07
CA ALA A 39 -23.32 -22.18 29.44
C ALA A 39 -22.11 -21.60 30.19
N ILE A 40 -22.20 -20.33 30.60
CA ILE A 40 -21.76 -19.96 31.95
C ILE A 40 -22.84 -19.06 32.55
N SER A 41 -23.48 -19.63 33.56
CA SER A 41 -24.53 -19.04 34.39
C SER A 41 -23.88 -18.19 35.47
N ASP A 42 -24.69 -17.21 35.94
CA ASP A 42 -24.69 -16.56 37.25
C ASP A 42 -23.90 -15.25 37.37
N GLY A 43 -24.62 -14.14 37.60
CA GLY A 43 -23.98 -12.88 37.99
C GLY A 43 -24.76 -11.58 37.73
N GLU A 44 -25.93 -11.45 38.34
CA GLU A 44 -26.49 -10.18 38.83
C GLU A 44 -27.22 -9.21 37.88
N ASP A 45 -28.28 -8.67 38.46
CA ASP A 45 -29.48 -8.06 37.91
C ASP A 45 -29.39 -6.53 38.02
N THR A 46 -29.49 -5.83 36.89
CA THR A 46 -29.94 -4.43 36.87
C THR A 46 -30.74 -4.16 35.59
N PRO A 47 -32.10 -4.13 35.62
CA PRO A 47 -32.87 -3.41 34.62
C PRO A 47 -32.44 -1.98 34.38
N VAL A 48 -31.86 -1.76 33.20
CA VAL A 48 -31.89 -0.46 32.52
C VAL A 48 -33.25 -0.29 31.85
N GLU A 49 -34.00 0.68 32.37
CA GLU A 49 -35.29 1.16 31.89
C GLU A 49 -35.13 1.84 30.51
N PRO A 50 -36.07 1.70 29.55
CA PRO A 50 -35.92 2.31 28.23
C PRO A 50 -36.35 3.78 28.27
N LEU A 51 -35.40 4.69 28.11
CA LEU A 51 -35.70 6.09 27.78
C LEU A 51 -35.99 6.19 26.27
N ASN A 52 -37.26 6.18 25.91
CA ASN A 52 -37.71 6.80 24.67
C ASN A 52 -37.64 8.32 24.87
N ASP A 53 -36.89 9.03 24.02
CA ASP A 53 -37.27 10.40 23.68
C ASP A 53 -36.79 10.78 22.28
N ASP A 54 -37.72 11.36 21.55
CA ASP A 54 -37.63 11.85 20.19
C ASP A 54 -36.56 12.95 20.04
N VAL A 55 -35.49 12.68 19.29
CA VAL A 55 -34.78 13.73 18.52
C VAL A 55 -34.44 13.19 17.14
N LYS A 56 -35.40 13.36 16.21
CA LYS A 56 -35.07 13.46 14.79
C LYS A 56 -34.64 14.89 14.52
N GLU A 57 -33.33 15.13 14.50
CA GLU A 57 -32.76 16.22 13.71
C GLU A 57 -31.88 15.60 12.63
N PRO A 58 -32.18 15.80 11.34
CA PRO A 58 -31.21 15.55 10.29
C PRO A 58 -30.03 16.49 10.55
N ILE A 59 -28.82 15.94 10.61
CA ILE A 59 -27.60 16.75 10.50
C ILE A 59 -27.66 17.40 9.13
N GLU A 60 -27.95 18.70 9.07
CA GLU A 60 -27.71 19.50 7.86
C GLU A 60 -26.20 19.51 7.64
N ILE A 61 -25.76 18.74 6.64
CA ILE A 61 -24.43 18.91 6.07
C ILE A 61 -24.48 20.29 5.44
N LEU A 62 -23.80 21.25 6.07
CA LEU A 62 -23.52 22.54 5.45
C LEU A 62 -22.64 22.25 4.23
N ASP A 63 -23.23 22.37 3.03
CA ASP A 63 -22.52 22.49 1.76
C ASP A 63 -21.82 23.87 1.71
N ASP A 64 -21.05 24.21 2.74
CA ASP A 64 -20.21 25.40 2.75
C ASP A 64 -18.92 25.07 1.99
N ASP A 65 -18.95 25.37 0.69
CA ASP A 65 -17.81 25.79 -0.13
C ASP A 65 -16.49 25.04 0.13
N VAL A 66 -16.37 23.81 -0.40
CA VAL A 66 -15.06 23.23 -0.73
C VAL A 66 -14.56 23.83 -2.04
N ASP A 67 -14.56 25.16 -2.13
CA ASP A 67 -14.00 25.94 -3.23
C ASP A 67 -13.00 26.91 -2.59
N GLY A 68 -11.73 26.48 -2.48
CA GLY A 68 -10.69 27.35 -1.96
C GLY A 68 -9.31 26.70 -1.90
N ASP A 69 -9.13 25.68 -1.06
CA ASP A 69 -7.78 25.25 -0.68
C ASP A 69 -7.65 23.71 -0.63
N ILE A 70 -7.95 23.05 -1.75
CA ILE A 70 -7.25 21.79 -2.05
C ILE A 70 -5.83 22.22 -2.44
N LEU A 71 -4.85 21.83 -1.65
CA LEU A 71 -3.45 22.26 -1.81
C LEU A 71 -3.01 22.18 -3.28
N GLU A 72 -2.89 23.33 -3.95
CA GLU A 72 -2.19 23.40 -5.22
C GLU A 72 -0.73 23.05 -4.89
N LEU A 73 -0.28 21.86 -5.32
CA LEU A 73 1.06 21.30 -5.10
C LEU A 73 2.17 22.11 -5.80
N THR A 74 1.88 23.36 -6.17
CA THR A 74 2.71 24.33 -6.88
C THR A 74 3.17 25.46 -5.98
N ASP A 75 2.85 25.47 -4.68
CA ASP A 75 3.57 26.30 -3.73
C ASP A 75 5.04 25.89 -3.71
N VAL A 76 5.83 26.60 -4.52
CA VAL A 76 7.27 26.51 -4.58
C VAL A 76 7.79 26.88 -3.21
N ILE A 77 8.32 25.90 -2.49
CA ILE A 77 9.24 26.16 -1.38
C ILE A 77 10.35 27.03 -1.99
N ASP A 78 10.50 28.26 -1.50
CA ASP A 78 11.73 29.04 -1.71
C ASP A 78 12.87 28.25 -1.06
N ASP A 79 13.43 27.31 -1.81
CA ASP A 79 14.75 26.77 -1.54
C ASP A 79 15.70 27.97 -1.73
N ASP A 80 16.23 28.49 -0.62
CA ASP A 80 17.49 29.23 -0.64
C ASP A 80 18.52 28.31 -1.30
N GLU A 81 18.64 28.45 -2.62
CA GLU A 81 19.50 27.65 -3.47
C GLU A 81 20.95 27.90 -3.03
N PRO A 82 21.68 26.88 -2.55
CA PRO A 82 23.08 27.07 -2.20
C PRO A 82 23.83 27.50 -3.46
N GLU A 83 24.61 28.59 -3.36
CA GLU A 83 25.39 29.18 -4.46
C GLU A 83 25.98 28.09 -5.37
N PRO A 84 25.88 28.25 -6.71
CA PRO A 84 26.28 27.21 -7.65
C PRO A 84 27.74 26.87 -7.43
N ARG A 85 28.01 25.61 -7.06
CA ARG A 85 29.34 25.03 -7.22
C ARG A 85 29.76 25.22 -8.67
N PRO A 86 31.06 25.44 -8.97
CA PRO A 86 31.53 25.60 -10.33
C PRO A 86 30.97 24.47 -11.19
N GLU A 87 30.15 24.85 -12.18
CA GLU A 87 29.58 23.95 -13.17
C GLU A 87 30.73 23.24 -13.86
N HIS A 88 30.91 21.97 -13.54
CA HIS A 88 31.74 21.11 -14.36
C HIS A 88 30.88 20.78 -15.60
N GLU A 89 30.87 21.68 -16.59
CA GLU A 89 30.31 21.35 -17.90
C GLU A 89 31.03 20.09 -18.40
N PRO A 90 30.33 18.96 -18.61
CA PRO A 90 30.93 17.85 -19.33
C PRO A 90 31.08 18.32 -20.77
N LYS A 91 32.31 18.65 -21.17
CA LYS A 91 32.64 18.74 -22.59
C LYS A 91 32.34 17.38 -23.20
N LEU A 92 31.22 17.28 -23.91
CA LEU A 92 30.90 16.16 -24.80
C LEU A 92 31.83 16.25 -26.02
N GLU A 93 33.11 15.95 -25.82
CA GLU A 93 34.07 15.65 -26.89
C GLU A 93 34.12 14.13 -27.04
N GLY A 94 33.13 13.59 -27.76
CA GLY A 94 33.04 12.17 -28.09
C GLY A 94 31.66 11.82 -28.62
N GLU A 95 31.57 11.62 -29.94
CA GLU A 95 30.43 10.92 -30.54
C GLU A 95 30.38 9.53 -29.88
N ILE A 96 29.37 9.27 -29.04
CA ILE A 96 29.17 7.94 -28.47
C ILE A 96 28.66 7.08 -29.63
N GLU A 97 29.58 6.41 -30.33
CA GLU A 97 29.19 5.28 -31.16
C GLU A 97 28.51 4.28 -30.22
N LEU A 98 27.20 4.09 -30.41
CA LEU A 98 26.45 3.01 -29.77
C LEU A 98 26.93 1.70 -30.41
N VAL A 99 28.12 1.25 -30.01
CA VAL A 99 28.49 -0.15 -30.09
C VAL A 99 27.48 -0.89 -29.20
N ASP A 100 26.94 -2.01 -29.68
CA ASP A 100 26.11 -2.96 -28.94
C ASP A 100 26.94 -3.60 -27.80
N ASP A 101 27.50 -2.77 -26.92
CA ASP A 101 28.36 -3.14 -25.83
C ASP A 101 27.48 -3.56 -24.67
N LYS A 102 27.39 -4.88 -24.55
CA LYS A 102 26.91 -5.59 -23.38
C LYS A 102 27.45 -4.91 -22.12
N LEU A 103 26.55 -4.29 -21.34
CA LEU A 103 26.89 -3.51 -20.15
C LEU A 103 27.38 -4.39 -18.97
N LEU A 104 27.28 -5.71 -19.13
CA LEU A 104 27.69 -6.70 -18.15
C LEU A 104 28.71 -7.64 -18.80
N SER A 105 29.77 -7.96 -18.07
CA SER A 105 30.64 -9.08 -18.46
C SER A 105 29.88 -10.40 -18.35
N ASP A 106 30.17 -11.34 -19.25
CA ASP A 106 29.58 -12.69 -19.27
C ASP A 106 29.63 -13.39 -17.91
N GLU A 107 30.74 -13.23 -17.18
CA GLU A 107 30.91 -13.76 -15.83
C GLU A 107 29.88 -13.19 -14.83
N VAL A 108 29.67 -11.87 -14.86
CA VAL A 108 28.71 -11.21 -13.95
C VAL A 108 27.28 -11.60 -14.30
N GLU A 109 26.98 -11.78 -15.58
CA GLU A 109 25.69 -12.31 -16.02
C GLU A 109 25.47 -13.73 -15.52
N GLU A 110 26.43 -14.63 -15.69
CA GLU A 110 26.34 -16.02 -15.24
C GLU A 110 26.18 -16.12 -13.72
N VAL A 111 26.97 -15.36 -12.95
CA VAL A 111 26.89 -15.31 -11.49
C VAL A 111 25.53 -14.76 -11.03
N SER A 112 25.00 -13.73 -11.70
CA SER A 112 23.71 -13.14 -11.35
C SER A 112 22.55 -14.10 -11.64
N VAL A 113 22.59 -14.78 -12.78
CA VAL A 113 21.60 -15.80 -13.15
C VAL A 113 21.66 -16.99 -12.19
N ALA A 114 22.86 -17.43 -11.81
CA ALA A 114 23.05 -18.52 -10.85
C ALA A 114 22.50 -18.17 -9.46
N ALA A 115 22.84 -17.00 -8.91
CA ALA A 115 22.34 -16.55 -7.62
C ALA A 115 20.81 -16.38 -7.60
N MET A 116 20.23 -15.89 -8.70
CA MET A 116 18.78 -15.70 -8.80
C MET A 116 18.04 -17.03 -9.00
N SER A 117 18.64 -18.00 -9.70
CA SER A 117 18.13 -19.37 -9.80
C SER A 117 18.19 -20.12 -8.46
N GLU A 118 19.28 -19.95 -7.71
CA GLU A 118 19.42 -20.50 -6.35
C GLU A 118 18.35 -19.92 -5.42
N LEU A 119 18.17 -18.61 -5.42
CA LEU A 119 17.14 -17.94 -4.62
C LEU A 119 15.73 -18.40 -5.00
N THR A 120 15.45 -18.53 -6.30
CA THR A 120 14.16 -19.06 -6.80
C THR A 120 13.94 -20.50 -6.35
N THR A 121 14.99 -21.32 -6.33
CA THR A 121 14.94 -22.71 -5.87
C THR A 121 14.66 -22.80 -4.37
N VAL A 122 15.30 -21.96 -3.56
CA VAL A 122 15.06 -21.86 -2.12
C VAL A 122 13.64 -21.37 -1.84
N LEU A 123 13.16 -20.36 -2.58
CA LEU A 123 11.80 -19.84 -2.45
C LEU A 123 10.76 -20.91 -2.82
N ALA A 124 10.97 -21.65 -3.91
CA ALA A 124 10.10 -22.74 -4.31
C ALA A 124 10.10 -23.91 -3.33
N ALA A 125 11.27 -24.24 -2.75
CA ALA A 125 11.38 -25.26 -1.70
C ALA A 125 10.62 -24.85 -0.43
N ASN A 126 10.68 -23.57 -0.05
CA ASN A 126 9.93 -23.04 1.10
C ASN A 126 8.43 -22.91 0.82
N ALA A 127 8.03 -22.58 -0.42
CA ALA A 127 6.62 -22.53 -0.83
C ALA A 127 5.96 -23.93 -0.91
N ALA A 128 6.74 -24.98 -1.17
CA ALA A 128 6.26 -26.37 -1.20
C ALA A 128 6.10 -26.99 0.20
N VAL A 129 6.79 -26.45 1.20
CA VAL A 129 6.59 -26.80 2.61
C VAL A 129 5.41 -25.94 3.08
N GLY A 130 4.20 -26.48 2.92
CA GLY A 130 2.92 -25.79 3.13
C GLY A 130 2.74 -25.22 4.54
N ASP A 131 3.33 -24.05 4.77
CA ASP A 131 3.00 -23.13 5.84
C ASP A 131 2.51 -21.85 5.15
N GLY A 132 1.20 -21.77 4.91
CA GLY A 132 0.53 -20.63 4.26
C GLY A 132 0.75 -19.29 4.98
N ASP A 133 1.38 -19.32 6.16
CA ASP A 133 1.75 -18.16 6.97
C ASP A 133 3.08 -17.52 6.54
N GLN A 134 3.98 -18.22 5.83
CA GLN A 134 5.21 -17.61 5.28
C GLN A 134 5.07 -17.23 3.80
N THR A 135 4.16 -16.31 3.52
CA THR A 135 4.16 -15.62 2.23
C THR A 135 5.36 -14.66 2.15
N LEU A 136 5.82 -14.37 0.93
CA LEU A 136 6.83 -13.32 0.70
C LEU A 136 6.41 -11.99 1.35
N GLU A 137 5.11 -11.70 1.38
CA GLU A 137 4.53 -10.54 2.05
C GLU A 137 4.77 -10.59 3.57
N GLN A 138 4.61 -11.75 4.21
CA GLN A 138 4.87 -11.89 5.64
C GLN A 138 6.36 -11.66 5.97
N LEU A 139 7.26 -12.23 5.17
CA LEU A 139 8.70 -11.98 5.30
C LEU A 139 9.03 -10.50 5.09
N LEU A 140 8.46 -9.87 4.06
CA LEU A 140 8.65 -8.45 3.77
C LEU A 140 8.12 -7.60 4.93
N LYS A 141 6.94 -7.92 5.48
CA LYS A 141 6.37 -7.23 6.65
C LYS A 141 7.26 -7.38 7.88
N ASP A 142 7.82 -8.56 8.13
CA ASP A 142 8.68 -8.81 9.28
C ASP A 142 9.98 -7.99 9.20
N VAL A 143 10.50 -7.77 7.99
CA VAL A 143 11.69 -6.95 7.75
C VAL A 143 11.38 -5.45 7.69
N LEU A 144 10.29 -5.02 7.04
CA LEU A 144 9.94 -3.61 6.91
C LEU A 144 9.42 -3.00 8.21
N ARG A 145 8.69 -3.76 9.02
CA ARG A 145 8.09 -3.27 10.27
C ARG A 145 9.09 -2.57 11.21
N PRO A 146 10.26 -3.14 11.54
CA PRO A 146 11.23 -2.46 12.41
C PRO A 146 11.80 -1.18 11.79
N ILE A 147 12.02 -1.16 10.47
CA ILE A 147 12.57 0.00 9.75
C ILE A 147 11.55 1.15 9.75
N LEU A 148 10.30 0.85 9.39
CA LEU A 148 9.21 1.83 9.39
C LEU A 148 8.96 2.36 10.81
N LYS A 149 9.00 1.49 11.84
CA LYS A 149 8.84 1.90 13.23
C LYS A 149 9.93 2.88 13.66
N GLN A 150 11.19 2.54 13.41
CA GLN A 150 12.31 3.42 13.75
C GLN A 150 12.21 4.77 13.03
N TRP A 151 11.88 4.73 11.74
CA TRP A 151 11.69 5.96 10.96
C TRP A 151 10.54 6.81 11.49
N LEU A 152 9.41 6.18 11.85
CA LEU A 152 8.26 6.86 12.42
C LEU A 152 8.64 7.50 13.76
N ASP A 153 9.35 6.79 14.64
CA ASP A 153 9.78 7.29 15.94
C ASP A 153 10.72 8.52 15.78
N ASP A 154 11.58 8.53 14.75
CA ASP A 154 12.54 9.62 14.49
C ASP A 154 11.93 10.84 13.76
N ASN A 155 10.88 10.63 12.94
CA ASN A 155 10.36 11.66 12.02
C ASN A 155 8.95 12.15 12.37
N LEU A 156 8.12 11.34 13.02
CA LEU A 156 6.76 11.71 13.38
C LEU A 156 6.69 12.96 14.27
N PRO A 157 7.55 13.14 15.30
CA PRO A 157 7.50 14.35 16.13
C PRO A 157 7.65 15.64 15.31
N LYS A 158 8.59 15.66 14.36
CA LYS A 158 8.86 16.83 13.51
C LYS A 158 7.70 17.14 12.57
N ILE A 159 7.09 16.10 12.00
CA ILE A 159 5.95 16.24 11.10
C ILE A 159 4.76 16.81 11.88
N VAL A 160 4.48 16.28 13.07
CA VAL A 160 3.39 16.76 13.93
C VAL A 160 3.64 18.20 14.37
N ASP A 161 4.85 18.55 14.81
CA ASP A 161 5.17 19.92 15.24
C ASP A 161 4.93 20.94 14.11
N ARG A 162 5.26 20.57 12.87
CA ARG A 162 5.00 21.40 11.69
C ARG A 162 3.50 21.57 11.44
N ILE A 163 2.75 20.47 11.40
CA ILE A 163 1.30 20.51 11.14
C ILE A 163 0.55 21.24 12.27
N VAL A 164 0.92 21.02 13.54
CA VAL A 164 0.30 21.71 14.69
C VAL A 164 0.60 23.20 14.67
N ARG A 165 1.82 23.61 14.27
CA ARG A 165 2.15 25.03 14.11
C ARG A 165 1.28 25.69 13.04
N GLU A 166 1.17 25.04 11.88
CA GLU A 166 0.30 25.48 10.78
C GLU A 166 -1.17 25.57 11.23
N GLU A 167 -1.67 24.61 12.01
CA GLU A 167 -3.04 24.60 12.54
C GLU A 167 -3.30 25.72 13.55
N VAL A 168 -2.39 25.93 14.50
CA VAL A 168 -2.52 26.99 15.51
C VAL A 168 -2.48 28.36 14.86
N GLU A 169 -1.61 28.56 13.86
CA GLU A 169 -1.56 29.80 13.10
C GLU A 169 -2.87 30.05 12.34
N ARG A 170 -3.43 29.03 11.69
CA ARG A 170 -4.74 29.13 11.01
C ARG A 170 -5.87 29.50 11.97
N ILE A 171 -5.94 28.84 13.13
CA ILE A 171 -6.95 29.15 14.16
C ILE A 171 -6.76 30.57 14.72
N ALA A 172 -5.51 30.99 14.95
CA ALA A 172 -5.21 32.33 15.43
C ALA A 172 -5.57 33.41 14.40
N GLN A 173 -5.40 33.14 13.11
CA GLN A 173 -5.81 34.03 12.01
C GLN A 173 -7.34 34.13 11.93
N ARG A 174 -8.06 33.02 12.13
CA ARG A 174 -9.54 32.96 12.12
C ARG A 174 -10.17 33.58 13.38
N ALA A 175 -9.48 33.54 14.51
CA ALA A 175 -9.95 34.09 15.77
C ALA A 175 -9.72 35.62 15.90
N LYS A 176 -9.03 36.23 14.94
CA LYS A 176 -8.72 37.66 14.88
C LYS A 176 -9.67 38.39 13.93
#